data_AF-A0A397QB76-F1
#
_entry.id   AF-A0A397QB76-F1
#
_cell.length_a   1.000
_cell.length_b   1.000
_cell.length_c   1.000
_cell.angle_alpha   90.00
_cell.angle_beta   90.00
_cell.angle_gamma   90.00
#
_symmetry.space_group_name_H-M   'P 1'
#
loop_
_entity.id
_entity.type
_entity.pdbx_description
1 polymer ?
#
loop_
_entity_poly.entity_id
_entity_poly.type
_entity_poly.pdbx_seq_one_letter_code
_entity_poly.pdbx_strand_id
1 'polypeptide(L)'
;MADTTHQADQGPAAGPGETLRTRSLGERLRRWRNRLVRSAAFQRWAAAFPLTSPVARKRAARLFDLCAGFVYSQILAACVRLKLLELLDEAPRSVAEVAQACALPEDGARRLLAGMAALGLADTRHDGRYALSMDGAALLGNPGAIAMIGHHTHFYDDLRDPVALLRGETEDTALSRFWGYARGEAPADLSAAETAEYTSLMSASQSLIAEDILDGYDLSRHRHLMDVGGGDGAFIMAVAGRHPDLTLTLFDLPAVADHASQRMARAGLSKRVSIASGDFFADALPTDADIISLVRVLLDHDDASALRILRQAHAALPPGGTLLVAETLSGVRGAETISDAYFGFYLMAMGKGRPRSVGEMQKLLTQAGFRDIRLKRTRRPLLTQLITAHR
;
A
#
# COMPACT_ATOMS: atom_id res chain seq x y z
N MET A 1 -51.06 -24.83 45.57
CA MET A 1 -50.72 -25.36 44.23
C MET A 1 -49.22 -25.17 44.06
N ALA A 2 -48.55 -26.25 43.68
CA ALA A 2 -47.12 -26.44 43.35
C ALA A 2 -46.37 -25.16 42.91
N ASP A 3 -45.08 -24.95 43.18
CA ASP A 3 -43.99 -25.93 43.18
C ASP A 3 -42.77 -25.38 43.93
N THR A 4 -42.07 -26.28 44.61
CA THR A 4 -40.72 -26.13 45.15
C THR A 4 -39.66 -26.35 44.07
N THR A 5 -38.40 -25.96 44.37
CA THR A 5 -37.11 -26.22 43.67
C THR A 5 -36.82 -25.33 42.46
N HIS A 6 -35.63 -24.76 42.24
CA HIS A 6 -34.29 -25.25 42.57
C HIS A 6 -33.33 -24.09 42.85
N GLN A 7 -32.56 -24.23 43.92
CA GLN A 7 -31.34 -23.49 44.21
C GLN A 7 -30.30 -23.86 43.13
N ALA A 8 -29.92 -22.91 42.28
CA ALA A 8 -28.91 -23.11 41.24
C ALA A 8 -27.52 -22.77 41.80
N ASP A 9 -26.77 -23.85 41.95
CA ASP A 9 -25.37 -24.00 42.29
C ASP A 9 -24.45 -23.04 41.52
N GLN A 10 -23.63 -22.30 42.27
CA GLN A 10 -22.55 -21.50 41.74
C GLN A 10 -21.41 -22.43 41.32
N GLY A 11 -21.38 -22.82 40.05
CA GLY A 11 -20.27 -23.56 39.47
C GLY A 11 -18.95 -22.80 39.61
N PRO A 12 -17.83 -23.47 39.97
CA PRO A 12 -16.58 -22.78 40.24
C PRO A 12 -15.98 -22.20 38.97
N ALA A 13 -15.48 -20.97 39.10
CA ALA A 13 -14.64 -20.31 38.12
C ALA A 13 -13.46 -21.22 37.72
N ALA A 14 -13.39 -21.58 36.44
CA ALA A 14 -12.24 -22.27 35.87
C ALA A 14 -11.01 -21.35 35.96
N GLY A 15 -10.11 -21.64 36.90
CA GLY A 15 -8.83 -20.94 37.05
C GLY A 15 -7.89 -21.16 35.84
N PRO A 16 -6.80 -20.39 35.75
CA PRO A 16 -5.81 -20.50 34.67
C PRO A 16 -4.95 -21.75 34.88
N GLY A 17 -5.51 -22.91 34.52
CA GLY A 17 -4.94 -24.18 34.95
C GLY A 17 -5.33 -25.38 34.12
N GLU A 18 -5.62 -25.26 32.82
CA GLU A 18 -5.75 -26.46 31.98
C GLU A 18 -5.54 -26.15 30.49
N THR A 19 -4.35 -26.46 29.98
CA THR A 19 -4.04 -26.94 28.62
C THR A 19 -2.51 -27.02 28.45
N LEU A 20 -1.84 -27.83 29.28
CA LEU A 20 -0.56 -28.41 28.88
C LEU A 20 -0.82 -29.61 27.96
N ARG A 21 -1.51 -29.37 26.84
CA ARG A 21 -1.46 -30.27 25.69
C ARG A 21 0.01 -30.42 25.31
N THR A 22 0.45 -31.65 25.10
CA THR A 22 1.83 -32.04 24.79
C THR A 22 2.36 -31.25 23.60
N ARG A 23 3.03 -30.13 23.91
CA ARG A 23 3.61 -29.24 22.89
C ARG A 23 4.57 -30.01 22.00
N SER A 24 4.44 -29.82 20.69
CA SER A 24 5.32 -30.43 19.69
C SER A 24 6.80 -30.16 20.03
N LEU A 25 7.70 -31.09 19.71
CA LEU A 25 9.14 -30.92 19.93
C LEU A 25 9.65 -29.60 19.33
N GLY A 26 9.14 -29.21 18.16
CA GLY A 26 9.43 -27.93 17.51
C GLY A 26 9.05 -26.71 18.35
N GLU A 27 7.89 -26.71 19.01
CA GLU A 27 7.49 -25.64 19.92
C GLU A 27 8.36 -25.57 21.18
N ARG A 28 8.73 -26.72 21.75
CA ARG A 28 9.62 -26.79 22.93
C ARG A 28 10.99 -26.19 22.60
N LEU A 29 11.56 -26.56 21.44
CA LEU A 29 12.82 -26.01 20.93
C LEU A 29 12.74 -24.51 20.68
N ARG A 30 11.68 -24.03 20.03
CA ARG A 30 11.45 -22.58 19.80
C ARG A 30 11.38 -21.81 21.11
N ARG A 31 10.67 -22.32 22.12
CA ARG A 31 10.58 -21.68 23.44
C ARG A 31 11.91 -21.67 24.19
N TRP A 32 12.67 -22.76 24.14
CA TRP A 32 14.01 -22.81 24.72
C TRP A 32 14.93 -21.77 24.07
N ARG A 33 14.97 -21.73 22.72
CA ARG A 33 15.71 -20.70 21.97
C ARG A 33 15.28 -19.29 22.37
N ASN A 34 13.99 -19.01 22.42
CA ASN A 34 13.48 -17.69 22.78
C ASN A 34 13.85 -17.30 24.22
N ARG A 35 13.86 -18.26 25.17
CA ARG A 35 14.34 -18.03 26.54
C ARG A 35 15.83 -17.69 26.58
N LEU A 36 16.66 -18.39 25.79
CA LEU A 36 18.07 -18.08 25.67
C LEU A 36 18.30 -16.68 25.09
N VAL A 37 17.67 -16.35 23.97
CA VAL A 37 17.86 -15.03 23.32
C VAL A 37 17.35 -13.87 24.20
N ARG A 38 16.39 -14.10 25.09
CA ARG A 38 15.93 -13.12 26.08
C ARG A 38 16.85 -12.96 27.28
N SER A 39 17.79 -13.88 27.52
CA SER A 39 18.68 -13.82 28.68
C SER A 39 19.73 -12.72 28.50
N ALA A 40 19.82 -11.81 29.47
CA ALA A 40 20.84 -10.77 29.48
C ALA A 40 22.27 -11.34 29.45
N ALA A 41 22.50 -12.48 30.13
CA ALA A 41 23.79 -13.15 30.12
C ALA A 41 24.16 -13.67 28.72
N PHE A 42 23.20 -14.26 28.01
CA PHE A 42 23.40 -14.72 26.64
C PHE A 42 23.60 -13.55 25.67
N GLN A 43 22.83 -12.46 25.80
CA GLN A 43 22.99 -11.27 24.98
C GLN A 43 24.36 -10.61 25.17
N ARG A 44 24.84 -10.50 26.42
CA ARG A 44 26.19 -9.99 26.74
C ARG A 44 27.28 -10.86 26.15
N TRP A 45 27.18 -12.19 26.33
CA TRP A 45 28.11 -13.14 25.73
C TRP A 45 28.11 -13.05 24.20
N ALA A 46 26.93 -13.03 23.56
CA ALA A 46 26.81 -12.96 22.11
C ALA A 46 27.30 -11.63 21.53
N ALA A 47 27.20 -10.52 22.28
CA ALA A 47 27.76 -9.23 21.88
C ALA A 47 29.29 -9.18 22.06
N ALA A 48 29.84 -9.87 23.05
CA ALA A 48 31.28 -9.89 23.33
C ALA A 48 32.06 -10.90 22.48
N PHE A 49 31.43 -11.99 22.03
CA PHE A 49 32.11 -13.05 21.30
C PHE A 49 32.30 -12.68 19.81
N PRO A 50 33.54 -12.68 19.26
CA PRO A 50 33.83 -12.14 17.93
C PRO A 50 33.00 -12.71 16.77
N LEU A 51 32.63 -14.00 16.81
CA LEU A 51 31.86 -14.64 15.73
C LEU A 51 30.37 -14.31 15.77
N THR A 52 29.82 -13.99 16.94
CA THR A 52 28.39 -13.68 17.10
C THR A 52 28.14 -12.18 17.23
N SER A 53 29.15 -11.37 17.59
CA SER A 53 29.02 -9.93 17.81
C SER A 53 28.49 -9.15 16.59
N PRO A 54 28.83 -9.46 15.32
CA PRO A 54 28.26 -8.72 14.18
C PRO A 54 26.77 -9.00 14.02
N VAL A 55 26.34 -10.26 14.24
CA VAL A 55 24.94 -10.65 14.17
C VAL A 55 24.15 -10.06 15.32
N ALA A 56 24.72 -10.05 16.54
CA ALA A 56 24.12 -9.44 17.71
C ALA A 56 23.92 -7.93 17.50
N ARG A 57 24.94 -7.21 17.02
CA ARG A 57 24.87 -5.78 16.68
C ARG A 57 23.82 -5.49 15.61
N LYS A 58 23.81 -6.24 14.50
CA LYS A 58 22.82 -6.07 13.42
C LYS A 58 21.38 -6.28 13.91
N ARG A 59 21.15 -7.27 14.79
CA ARG A 59 19.83 -7.52 15.37
C ARG A 59 19.41 -6.43 16.36
N ALA A 60 20.33 -5.94 17.18
CA ALA A 60 20.07 -4.85 18.11
C ALA A 60 19.73 -3.55 17.36
N ALA A 61 20.51 -3.19 16.33
CA ALA A 61 20.22 -2.05 15.46
C ALA A 61 18.83 -2.16 14.82
N ARG A 62 18.50 -3.31 14.23
CA ARG A 62 17.17 -3.55 13.66
C ARG A 62 16.03 -3.38 14.67
N LEU A 63 16.20 -3.82 15.91
CA LEU A 63 15.18 -3.65 16.96
C LEU A 63 15.05 -2.19 17.37
N PHE A 64 16.18 -1.48 17.47
CA PHE A 64 16.18 -0.05 17.74
C PHE A 64 15.49 0.73 16.62
N ASP A 65 15.76 0.39 15.36
CA ASP A 65 15.10 1.01 14.20
C ASP A 65 13.57 0.80 14.21
N LEU A 66 13.08 -0.34 14.71
CA LEU A 66 11.63 -0.53 14.90
C LEU A 66 11.07 0.39 15.98
N CYS A 67 11.82 0.65 17.05
CA CYS A 67 11.40 1.57 18.11
C CYS A 67 11.48 3.04 17.67
N ALA A 68 12.50 3.40 16.88
CA ALA A 68 12.76 4.76 16.43
C ALA A 68 12.08 5.11 15.09
N GLY A 69 11.52 4.14 14.37
CA GLY A 69 10.98 4.30 13.03
C GLY A 69 9.89 5.36 12.90
N PHE A 70 9.12 5.62 13.96
CA PHE A 70 8.16 6.73 13.98
C PHE A 70 8.85 8.08 13.81
N VAL A 71 10.03 8.28 14.44
CA VAL A 71 10.84 9.50 14.28
C VAL A 71 11.43 9.58 12.88
N TYR A 72 11.93 8.47 12.34
CA TYR A 72 12.49 8.44 10.98
C TYR A 72 11.44 8.82 9.93
N SER A 73 10.20 8.39 10.13
CA SER A 73 9.06 8.75 9.30
C SER A 73 8.76 10.26 9.36
N GLN A 74 8.87 10.88 10.55
CA GLN A 74 8.73 12.34 10.69
C GLN A 74 9.88 13.12 10.04
N ILE A 75 11.11 12.58 10.05
CA ILE A 75 12.24 13.18 9.32
C ILE A 75 11.93 13.21 7.82
N LEU A 76 11.46 12.09 7.24
CA LEU A 76 11.02 12.05 5.84
C LEU A 76 9.91 13.07 5.54
N ALA A 77 8.89 13.14 6.40
CA ALA A 77 7.80 14.10 6.25
C ALA A 77 8.30 15.55 6.27
N ALA A 78 9.24 15.88 7.16
CA ALA A 78 9.87 17.20 7.20
C ALA A 78 10.66 17.51 5.92
N CYS A 79 11.42 16.53 5.41
CA CYS A 79 12.18 16.68 4.17
C CYS A 79 11.26 17.01 2.98
N VAL A 80 10.14 16.29 2.86
CA VAL A 80 9.15 16.52 1.78
C VAL A 80 8.48 17.88 1.94
N ARG A 81 8.01 18.24 3.14
CA ARG A 81 7.33 19.52 3.39
C ARG A 81 8.22 20.73 3.14
N LEU A 82 9.52 20.60 3.44
CA LEU A 82 10.51 21.66 3.26
C LEU A 82 11.17 21.64 1.87
N LYS A 83 10.80 20.68 1.00
CA LYS A 83 11.42 20.46 -0.31
C LYS A 83 12.95 20.33 -0.24
N LEU A 84 13.42 19.64 0.79
CA LEU A 84 14.83 19.58 1.13
C LEU A 84 15.60 18.63 0.20
N LEU A 85 14.92 17.63 -0.37
CA LEU A 85 15.53 16.74 -1.37
C LEU A 85 15.86 17.53 -2.64
N GLU A 86 14.91 18.34 -3.13
CA GLU A 86 15.06 19.25 -4.26
C GLU A 86 16.18 20.26 -4.02
N LEU A 87 16.19 20.89 -2.84
CA LEU A 87 17.20 21.89 -2.48
C LEU A 87 18.64 21.34 -2.51
N LEU A 88 18.81 20.07 -2.10
CA LEU A 88 20.11 19.37 -2.10
C LEU A 88 20.46 18.74 -3.45
N ASP A 89 19.47 18.50 -4.32
CA ASP A 89 19.68 18.05 -5.70
C ASP A 89 20.32 19.15 -6.55
N GLU A 90 19.87 20.40 -6.36
CA GLU A 90 20.41 21.56 -7.07
C GLU A 90 21.91 21.77 -6.82
N ALA A 91 22.32 21.70 -5.55
CA ALA A 91 23.72 21.84 -5.14
C ALA A 91 23.93 21.44 -3.67
N PRO A 92 25.16 21.06 -3.26
CA PRO A 92 25.49 20.87 -1.85
C PRO A 92 25.29 22.16 -1.02
N ARG A 93 24.58 22.04 0.10
CA ARG A 93 24.24 23.17 1.00
C ARG A 93 24.92 23.07 2.36
N SER A 94 25.30 24.21 2.91
CA SER A 94 25.68 24.32 4.32
C SER A 94 24.45 24.34 5.24
N VAL A 95 24.66 24.10 6.53
CA VAL A 95 23.59 24.21 7.53
C VAL A 95 22.93 25.59 7.53
N ALA A 96 23.72 26.67 7.40
CA ALA A 96 23.22 28.04 7.40
C ALA A 96 22.35 28.34 6.17
N GLU A 97 22.76 27.85 4.99
CA GLU A 97 21.99 28.00 3.75
C GLU A 97 20.64 27.26 3.84
N VAL A 98 20.61 26.05 4.39
CA VAL A 98 19.36 25.30 4.62
C VAL A 98 18.49 25.98 5.67
N ALA A 99 19.06 26.46 6.77
CA ALA A 99 18.34 27.20 7.80
C ALA A 99 17.63 28.42 7.22
N GLN A 100 18.33 29.19 6.37
CA GLN A 100 17.76 30.35 5.68
C GLN A 100 16.68 29.95 4.68
N ALA A 101 16.95 28.98 3.79
CA ALA A 101 16.02 28.58 2.73
C ALA A 101 14.71 27.97 3.27
N CYS A 102 14.81 27.20 4.36
CA CYS A 102 13.67 26.52 4.98
C CYS A 102 13.03 27.31 6.15
N ALA A 103 13.51 28.53 6.45
CA ALA A 103 13.11 29.33 7.60
C ALA A 103 13.18 28.57 8.94
N LEU A 104 14.26 27.80 9.14
CA LEU A 104 14.51 27.04 10.35
C LEU A 104 15.57 27.73 11.22
N PRO A 105 15.49 27.60 12.56
CA PRO A 105 16.65 27.84 13.41
C PRO A 105 17.82 26.96 13.01
N GLU A 106 19.05 27.47 13.10
CA GLU A 106 20.25 26.75 12.64
C GLU A 106 20.43 25.39 13.33
N ASP A 107 20.15 25.29 14.64
CA ASP A 107 20.18 24.01 15.37
C ASP A 107 19.14 23.00 14.83
N GLY A 108 17.96 23.49 14.43
CA GLY A 108 16.93 22.68 13.81
C GLY A 108 17.36 22.13 12.44
N ALA A 109 17.90 23.00 11.59
CA ALA A 109 18.46 22.60 10.29
C ALA A 109 19.60 21.60 10.44
N ARG A 110 20.50 21.81 11.41
CA ARG A 110 21.62 20.91 11.72
C ARG A 110 21.12 19.51 12.10
N ARG A 111 20.13 19.42 12.98
CA ARG A 111 19.54 18.14 13.41
C ARG A 111 18.84 17.43 12.25
N LEU A 112 18.09 18.16 11.43
CA LEU A 112 17.40 17.59 10.27
C LEU A 112 18.40 17.02 9.25
N LEU A 113 19.43 17.79 8.88
CA LEU A 113 20.48 17.35 7.95
C LEU A 113 21.29 16.16 8.49
N ALA A 114 21.63 16.18 9.78
CA ALA A 114 22.27 15.03 10.42
C ALA A 114 21.35 13.79 10.42
N GLY A 115 20.05 13.97 10.64
CA GLY A 115 19.05 12.91 10.54
C GLY A 115 18.93 12.35 9.12
N MET A 116 18.87 13.21 8.10
CA MET A 116 18.89 12.79 6.70
C MET A 116 20.14 11.98 6.37
N ALA A 117 21.32 12.44 6.81
CA ALA A 117 22.56 11.73 6.58
C ALA A 117 22.59 10.37 7.30
N ALA A 118 22.08 10.29 8.53
CA ALA A 118 21.97 9.04 9.28
C ALA A 118 20.99 8.03 8.63
N LEU A 119 19.95 8.53 7.95
CA LEU A 119 19.01 7.73 7.17
C LEU A 119 19.50 7.45 5.73
N GLY A 120 20.70 7.91 5.38
CA GLY A 120 21.29 7.70 4.06
C GLY A 120 20.68 8.54 2.95
N LEU A 121 19.92 9.60 3.25
CA LEU A 121 19.27 10.50 2.28
C LEU A 121 20.18 11.66 1.85
N ALA A 122 21.24 11.92 2.60
CA ALA A 122 22.22 12.96 2.30
C ALA A 122 23.64 12.49 2.65
N ASP A 123 24.63 12.98 1.92
CA ASP A 123 26.05 12.76 2.20
C ASP A 123 26.68 14.03 2.78
N THR A 124 27.52 13.86 3.80
CA THR A 124 28.36 14.96 4.31
C THR A 124 29.64 15.04 3.49
N ARG A 125 29.90 16.21 2.90
CA ARG A 125 31.09 16.51 2.10
C ARG A 125 32.27 16.90 3.01
N HIS A 126 33.48 16.85 2.46
CA HIS A 126 34.71 17.17 3.19
C HIS A 126 34.76 18.62 3.69
N ASP A 127 34.06 19.53 3.03
CA ASP A 127 33.94 20.96 3.41
C ASP A 127 32.81 21.21 4.42
N GLY A 128 32.17 20.16 4.93
CA GLY A 128 31.08 20.26 5.90
C GLY A 128 29.71 20.60 5.30
N ARG A 129 29.58 20.65 3.96
CA ARG A 129 28.29 20.78 3.27
C ARG A 129 27.58 19.44 3.18
N TYR A 130 26.26 19.47 3.02
CA TYR A 130 25.42 18.30 2.76
C TYR A 130 25.04 18.27 1.29
N ALA A 131 25.09 17.09 0.67
CA ALA A 131 24.63 16.87 -0.70
C ALA A 131 23.60 15.75 -0.71
N LEU A 132 22.75 15.70 -1.74
CA LEU A 132 21.84 14.58 -1.93
C LEU A 132 22.63 13.28 -2.14
N SER A 133 22.22 12.20 -1.47
CA SER A 133 22.81 10.87 -1.64
C SER A 133 22.16 10.12 -2.81
N MET A 134 22.66 8.92 -3.14
CA MET A 134 21.99 8.04 -4.11
C MET A 134 20.57 7.65 -3.71
N ASP A 135 20.34 7.32 -2.43
CA ASP A 135 19.01 6.94 -1.94
C ASP A 135 18.07 8.15 -1.87
N GLY A 136 18.60 9.33 -1.51
CA GLY A 136 17.87 10.60 -1.56
C GLY A 136 17.43 10.96 -2.98
N ALA A 137 18.32 10.80 -3.96
CA ALA A 137 18.01 11.01 -5.38
C ALA A 137 17.00 9.98 -5.91
N ALA A 138 17.11 8.71 -5.51
CA ALA A 138 16.15 7.67 -5.87
C ALA A 138 14.76 7.95 -5.30
N LEU A 139 14.68 8.49 -4.07
CA LEU A 139 13.42 8.92 -3.47
C LEU A 139 12.83 10.14 -4.19
N LEU A 140 13.65 11.14 -4.49
CA LEU A 140 13.23 12.33 -5.24
C LEU A 140 12.71 11.97 -6.63
N GLY A 141 13.36 11.01 -7.30
CA GLY A 141 12.91 10.45 -8.59
C GLY A 141 11.64 9.61 -8.52
N ASN A 142 11.00 9.47 -7.36
CA ASN A 142 9.75 8.75 -7.16
C ASN A 142 8.65 9.67 -6.61
N PRO A 143 7.94 10.42 -7.50
CA PRO A 143 6.87 11.33 -7.09
C PRO A 143 5.75 10.64 -6.29
N GLY A 144 5.45 9.38 -6.58
CA GLY A 144 4.46 8.60 -5.84
C GLY A 144 4.86 8.35 -4.39
N ALA A 145 6.14 8.06 -4.12
CA ALA A 145 6.66 7.92 -2.77
C ALA A 145 6.64 9.26 -2.01
N ILE A 146 7.03 10.36 -2.67
CA ILE A 146 6.98 11.71 -2.09
C ILE A 146 5.55 12.09 -1.70
N ALA A 147 4.59 11.89 -2.61
CA ALA A 147 3.17 12.13 -2.34
C ALA A 147 2.66 11.27 -1.18
N MET A 148 3.04 9.99 -1.13
CA MET A 148 2.66 9.08 -0.04
C MET A 148 3.19 9.55 1.32
N ILE A 149 4.44 10.01 1.39
CA ILE A 149 5.03 10.57 2.61
C ILE A 149 4.24 11.80 3.08
N GLY A 150 3.85 12.70 2.17
CA GLY A 150 3.02 13.86 2.51
C GLY A 150 1.66 13.45 3.09
N HIS A 151 1.05 12.41 2.52
CA HIS A 151 -0.25 11.89 2.91
C HIS A 151 -0.27 11.16 4.27
N HIS A 152 0.87 10.63 4.73
CA HIS A 152 0.94 9.91 6.01
C HIS A 152 0.50 10.73 7.22
N THR A 153 0.41 12.06 7.12
CA THR A 153 -0.12 12.93 8.17
C THR A 153 -1.48 12.46 8.69
N HIS A 154 -2.43 12.12 7.82
CA HIS A 154 -3.75 11.62 8.24
C HIS A 154 -3.65 10.27 8.95
N PHE A 155 -2.83 9.37 8.41
CA PHE A 155 -2.65 8.05 8.98
C PHE A 155 -1.90 8.09 10.33
N TYR A 156 -1.02 9.06 10.56
CA TYR A 156 -0.36 9.25 11.84
C TYR A 156 -1.36 9.56 12.96
N ASP A 157 -2.42 10.32 12.67
CA ASP A 157 -3.46 10.61 13.66
C ASP A 157 -4.23 9.34 14.07
N ASP A 158 -4.54 8.49 13.10
CA ASP A 158 -5.22 7.20 13.34
C ASP A 158 -4.34 6.21 14.11
N LEU A 159 -3.02 6.28 13.94
CA LEU A 159 -2.05 5.43 14.63
C LEU A 159 -1.69 5.92 16.04
N ARG A 160 -2.32 7.00 16.54
CA ARG A 160 -2.09 7.48 17.93
C ARG A 160 -2.56 6.47 18.98
N ASP A 161 -3.64 5.74 18.70
CA ASP A 161 -4.11 4.60 19.50
C ASP A 161 -4.31 3.36 18.60
N PRO A 162 -3.23 2.62 18.30
CA PRO A 162 -3.32 1.47 17.41
C PRO A 162 -4.09 0.30 18.03
N VAL A 163 -4.28 0.28 19.36
CA VAL A 163 -5.05 -0.78 20.03
C VAL A 163 -6.54 -0.54 19.84
N ALA A 164 -7.01 0.70 20.01
CA ALA A 164 -8.40 1.07 19.70
C ALA A 164 -8.74 0.77 18.23
N LEU A 165 -7.84 1.12 17.30
CA LEU A 165 -7.99 0.78 15.88
C LEU A 165 -8.14 -0.74 15.66
N LEU A 166 -7.25 -1.54 16.25
CA LEU A 166 -7.29 -3.01 16.13
C LEU A 166 -8.53 -3.66 16.76
N ARG A 167 -9.15 -3.00 17.75
CA ARG A 167 -10.40 -3.45 18.37
C ARG A 167 -11.64 -3.02 17.59
N GLY A 168 -11.49 -2.17 16.56
CA GLY A 168 -12.61 -1.57 15.85
C GLY A 168 -13.34 -0.52 16.68
N GLU A 169 -12.69 0.07 17.69
CA GLU A 169 -13.26 1.12 18.55
C GLU A 169 -13.17 2.52 17.90
N THR A 170 -12.56 2.61 16.71
CA THR A 170 -12.39 3.86 15.95
C THR A 170 -13.21 3.78 14.66
N GLU A 171 -14.39 4.38 14.68
CA GLU A 171 -15.33 4.35 13.54
C GLU A 171 -15.16 5.53 12.57
N ASP A 172 -14.49 6.61 13.00
CA ASP A 172 -14.30 7.85 12.22
C ASP A 172 -12.83 8.28 12.18
N THR A 173 -12.01 7.48 11.52
CA THR A 173 -10.58 7.74 11.30
C THR A 173 -10.36 8.93 10.36
N ALA A 174 -9.23 9.63 10.52
CA ALA A 174 -8.80 10.68 9.60
C ALA A 174 -8.63 10.14 8.18
N LEU A 175 -8.12 8.92 8.03
CA LEU A 175 -7.97 8.27 6.74
C LEU A 175 -9.32 7.96 6.09
N SER A 176 -10.30 7.41 6.82
CA SER A 176 -11.63 7.13 6.23
C SER A 176 -12.39 8.40 5.81
N ARG A 177 -12.23 9.52 6.53
CA ARG A 177 -12.79 10.83 6.12
C ARG A 177 -12.15 11.34 4.84
N PHE A 178 -10.84 11.17 4.69
CA PHE A 178 -10.13 11.58 3.48
C PHE A 178 -10.56 10.75 2.26
N TRP A 179 -10.75 9.44 2.43
CA TRP A 179 -11.21 8.55 1.36
C TRP A 179 -12.74 8.47 1.36
N GLY A 180 -13.46 9.52 0.97
CA GLY A 180 -14.93 9.56 1.08
C GLY A 180 -15.70 8.42 0.38
N TYR A 181 -15.15 7.80 -0.68
CA TYR A 181 -15.74 6.56 -1.25
C TYR A 181 -15.71 5.38 -0.28
N ALA A 182 -14.73 5.35 0.64
CA ALA A 182 -14.66 4.37 1.71
C ALA A 182 -15.84 4.50 2.69
N ARG A 183 -16.53 5.65 2.74
CA ARG A 183 -17.78 5.83 3.49
C ARG A 183 -19.03 5.52 2.66
N GLY A 184 -18.88 5.29 1.35
CA GLY A 184 -20.01 5.16 0.43
C GLY A 184 -20.71 6.49 0.16
N GLU A 185 -20.05 7.61 0.45
CA GLU A 185 -20.52 8.95 0.14
C GLU A 185 -20.44 9.17 -1.37
N ALA A 186 -21.46 9.82 -1.94
CA ALA A 186 -21.44 10.16 -3.36
C ALA A 186 -20.30 11.16 -3.61
N PRO A 187 -19.56 11.08 -4.73
CA PRO A 187 -18.51 12.05 -5.05
C PRO A 187 -18.97 13.51 -5.04
N ALA A 188 -20.29 13.76 -5.12
CA ALA A 188 -20.91 15.07 -5.01
C ALA A 188 -20.83 15.70 -3.60
N ASP A 189 -20.59 14.91 -2.56
CA ASP A 189 -20.51 15.38 -1.17
C ASP A 189 -19.07 15.73 -0.73
N LEU A 190 -18.06 15.39 -1.54
CA LEU A 190 -16.66 15.73 -1.32
C LEU A 190 -16.31 17.05 -2.02
N SER A 191 -15.48 17.88 -1.40
CA SER A 191 -15.02 19.11 -2.07
C SER A 191 -14.10 18.76 -3.24
N ALA A 192 -14.14 19.58 -4.30
CA ALA A 192 -13.28 19.42 -5.47
C ALA A 192 -11.76 19.42 -5.11
N ALA A 193 -11.39 20.04 -3.99
CA ALA A 193 -10.02 20.04 -3.48
C ALA A 193 -9.62 18.67 -2.89
N GLU A 194 -10.50 18.05 -2.11
CA GLU A 194 -10.29 16.72 -1.54
C GLU A 194 -10.22 15.65 -2.64
N THR A 195 -11.08 15.75 -3.67
CA THR A 195 -11.02 14.87 -4.84
C THR A 195 -9.73 15.06 -5.67
N ALA A 196 -9.22 16.28 -5.77
CA ALA A 196 -7.98 16.55 -6.53
C ALA A 196 -6.73 16.03 -5.80
N GLU A 197 -6.67 16.14 -4.47
CA GLU A 197 -5.57 15.62 -3.66
C GLU A 197 -5.53 14.08 -3.67
N TYR A 198 -6.70 13.44 -3.54
CA TYR A 198 -6.95 12.01 -3.78
C TYR A 198 -6.36 11.53 -5.12
N THR A 199 -6.82 12.17 -6.20
CA THR A 199 -6.50 11.81 -7.58
C THR A 199 -5.00 11.94 -7.83
N SER A 200 -4.38 13.00 -7.31
CA SER A 200 -2.95 13.27 -7.50
C SER A 200 -2.07 12.22 -6.82
N LEU A 201 -2.43 11.80 -5.59
CA LEU A 201 -1.69 10.77 -4.86
C LEU A 201 -1.75 9.40 -5.56
N MET A 202 -2.93 8.99 -6.02
CA MET A 202 -3.08 7.73 -6.76
C MET A 202 -2.33 7.77 -8.09
N SER A 203 -2.49 8.85 -8.87
CA SER A 203 -1.80 9.07 -10.16
C SER A 203 -0.28 9.01 -10.04
N ALA A 204 0.30 9.63 -9.00
CA ALA A 204 1.75 9.70 -8.80
C ALA A 204 2.38 8.33 -8.50
N SER A 205 1.65 7.43 -7.83
CA SER A 205 2.12 6.06 -7.56
C SER A 205 1.89 5.10 -8.73
N GLN A 206 0.99 5.43 -9.65
CA GLN A 206 0.57 4.52 -10.72
C GLN A 206 1.61 4.34 -11.83
N SER A 207 2.56 5.26 -12.04
CA SER A 207 3.53 5.14 -13.15
C SER A 207 4.42 3.90 -13.04
N LEU A 208 5.05 3.68 -11.88
CA LEU A 208 5.89 2.49 -11.64
C LEU A 208 5.07 1.19 -11.61
N ILE A 209 3.82 1.25 -11.12
CA ILE A 209 2.89 0.12 -11.12
C ILE A 209 2.53 -0.25 -12.57
N ALA A 210 2.21 0.76 -13.40
CA ALA A 210 1.89 0.57 -14.81
C ALA A 210 3.06 -0.06 -15.58
N GLU A 211 4.29 0.40 -15.37
CA GLU A 211 5.49 -0.22 -15.94
C GLU A 211 5.60 -1.70 -15.56
N ASP A 212 5.46 -2.02 -14.27
CA ASP A 212 5.56 -3.40 -13.77
C ASP A 212 4.46 -4.31 -14.34
N ILE A 213 3.26 -3.77 -14.57
CA ILE A 213 2.16 -4.49 -15.24
C ILE A 213 2.50 -4.72 -16.72
N LEU A 214 2.90 -3.67 -17.44
CA LEU A 214 3.21 -3.69 -18.87
C LEU A 214 4.45 -4.54 -19.20
N ASP A 215 5.39 -4.68 -18.27
CA ASP A 215 6.53 -5.60 -18.39
C ASP A 215 6.17 -7.04 -17.95
N GLY A 216 5.18 -7.20 -17.06
CA GLY A 216 4.74 -8.49 -16.52
C GLY A 216 3.75 -9.24 -17.40
N TYR A 217 3.05 -8.53 -18.30
CA TYR A 217 2.09 -9.11 -19.23
C TYR A 217 2.05 -8.37 -20.57
N ASP A 218 2.29 -9.13 -21.65
CA ASP A 218 2.22 -8.61 -23.00
C ASP A 218 0.76 -8.39 -23.45
N LEU A 219 0.37 -7.12 -23.63
CA LEU A 219 -0.95 -6.70 -24.08
C LEU A 219 -1.11 -6.71 -25.61
N SER A 220 -0.04 -6.90 -26.39
CA SER A 220 -0.11 -6.88 -27.86
C SER A 220 -0.95 -8.01 -28.47
N ARG A 221 -1.27 -9.04 -27.67
CA ARG A 221 -2.15 -10.15 -28.05
C ARG A 221 -3.65 -9.80 -28.04
N HIS A 222 -4.01 -8.65 -27.49
CA HIS A 222 -5.40 -8.23 -27.28
C HIS A 222 -5.76 -7.09 -28.23
N ARG A 223 -7.06 -6.92 -28.46
CA ARG A 223 -7.58 -5.85 -29.34
C ARG A 223 -8.17 -4.70 -28.56
N HIS A 224 -8.73 -4.97 -27.38
CA HIS A 224 -9.47 -3.97 -26.61
C HIS A 224 -9.32 -4.20 -25.12
N LEU A 225 -8.62 -3.26 -24.45
CA LEU A 225 -8.51 -3.22 -23.00
C LEU A 225 -9.55 -2.29 -22.38
N MET A 226 -10.30 -2.79 -21.41
CA MET A 226 -11.10 -1.98 -20.50
C MET A 226 -10.48 -1.93 -19.11
N ASP A 227 -10.15 -0.74 -18.64
CA ASP A 227 -9.65 -0.51 -17.28
C ASP A 227 -10.81 -0.10 -16.38
N VAL A 228 -11.21 -1.00 -15.46
CA VAL A 228 -12.37 -0.82 -14.58
C VAL A 228 -11.90 -0.30 -13.24
N GLY A 229 -12.47 0.81 -12.76
CA GLY A 229 -11.94 1.54 -11.61
C GLY A 229 -10.60 2.21 -11.94
N GLY A 230 -10.42 2.67 -13.18
CA GLY A 230 -9.16 3.21 -13.69
C GLY A 230 -8.75 4.56 -13.09
N GLY A 231 -9.62 5.17 -12.27
CA GLY A 231 -9.38 6.43 -11.59
C GLY A 231 -9.15 7.57 -12.58
N ASP A 232 -8.06 8.32 -12.38
CA ASP A 232 -7.68 9.41 -13.26
C ASP A 232 -7.09 8.95 -14.61
N GLY A 233 -6.92 7.63 -14.78
CA GLY A 233 -6.48 7.00 -16.01
C GLY A 233 -4.98 6.98 -16.22
N ALA A 234 -4.15 7.11 -15.19
CA ALA A 234 -2.70 7.04 -15.38
C ALA A 234 -2.25 5.67 -15.96
N PHE A 235 -2.85 4.55 -15.54
CA PHE A 235 -2.57 3.23 -16.14
C PHE A 235 -2.96 3.17 -17.62
N ILE A 236 -4.20 3.53 -17.96
CA ILE A 236 -4.68 3.46 -19.35
C ILE A 236 -3.89 4.40 -20.29
N MET A 237 -3.41 5.54 -19.79
CA MET A 237 -2.50 6.43 -20.53
C MET A 237 -1.13 5.78 -20.76
N ALA A 238 -0.58 5.09 -19.77
CA ALA A 238 0.69 4.36 -19.93
C ALA A 238 0.55 3.23 -20.95
N VAL A 239 -0.57 2.50 -20.94
CA VAL A 239 -0.90 1.52 -21.98
C VAL A 239 -0.95 2.21 -23.35
N ALA A 240 -1.53 3.41 -23.43
CA ALA A 240 -1.58 4.17 -24.69
C ALA A 240 -0.25 4.58 -25.28
N GLY A 241 0.71 4.94 -24.43
CA GLY A 241 2.08 5.21 -24.88
C GLY A 241 2.78 3.97 -25.44
N ARG A 242 2.52 2.77 -24.89
CA ARG A 242 3.27 1.54 -25.22
C ARG A 242 2.60 0.66 -26.27
N HIS A 243 1.28 0.70 -26.37
CA HIS A 243 0.48 -0.11 -27.29
C HIS A 243 -0.40 0.80 -28.15
N PRO A 244 0.15 1.37 -29.26
CA PRO A 244 -0.54 2.39 -30.06
C PRO A 244 -1.80 1.86 -30.75
N ASP A 245 -1.81 0.57 -31.12
CA ASP A 245 -2.89 -0.07 -31.88
C ASP A 245 -4.00 -0.66 -30.99
N LEU A 246 -3.84 -0.64 -29.67
CA LEU A 246 -4.80 -1.22 -28.73
C LEU A 246 -5.96 -0.24 -28.48
N THR A 247 -7.20 -0.70 -28.69
CA THR A 247 -8.41 0.05 -28.32
C THR A 247 -8.53 0.10 -26.81
N LEU A 248 -8.89 1.26 -26.25
CA LEU A 248 -8.97 1.47 -24.81
C LEU A 248 -10.32 2.01 -24.37
N THR A 249 -10.83 1.46 -23.28
CA THR A 249 -11.96 2.00 -22.51
C THR A 249 -11.55 2.19 -21.06
N LEU A 250 -11.76 3.37 -20.49
CA LEU A 250 -11.72 3.58 -19.04
C LEU A 250 -13.15 3.55 -18.51
N PHE A 251 -13.41 2.78 -17.46
CA PHE A 251 -14.69 2.76 -16.76
C PHE A 251 -14.50 3.18 -15.30
N ASP A 252 -15.23 4.20 -14.85
CA ASP A 252 -15.23 4.64 -13.45
C ASP A 252 -16.56 5.30 -13.06
N LEU A 253 -16.70 5.73 -11.81
CA LEU A 253 -17.85 6.51 -11.36
C LEU A 253 -17.98 7.82 -12.18
N PRO A 254 -19.20 8.34 -12.41
CA PRO A 254 -19.41 9.50 -13.28
C PRO A 254 -18.50 10.71 -12.99
N ALA A 255 -18.36 11.12 -11.73
CA ALA A 255 -17.51 12.24 -11.35
C ALA A 255 -16.01 11.99 -11.64
N VAL A 256 -15.55 10.75 -11.49
CA VAL A 256 -14.16 10.35 -11.75
C VAL A 256 -13.91 10.23 -13.26
N ALA A 257 -14.86 9.65 -13.98
CA ALA A 257 -14.83 9.54 -15.44
C ALA A 257 -14.76 10.93 -16.12
N ASP A 258 -15.49 11.93 -15.61
CA ASP A 258 -15.41 13.31 -16.10
C ASP A 258 -14.01 13.89 -15.93
N HIS A 259 -13.38 13.68 -14.77
CA HIS A 259 -12.01 14.11 -14.52
C HIS A 259 -11.00 13.39 -15.43
N ALA A 260 -11.13 12.07 -15.59
CA ALA A 260 -10.31 11.27 -16.49
C ALA A 260 -10.44 11.75 -17.94
N SER A 261 -11.66 12.05 -18.40
CA SER A 261 -11.94 12.60 -19.73
C SER A 261 -11.19 13.91 -19.99
N GLN A 262 -11.22 14.84 -19.03
CA GLN A 262 -10.46 16.09 -19.12
C GLN A 262 -8.95 15.85 -19.19
N ARG A 263 -8.43 14.88 -18.42
CA ARG A 263 -7.02 14.50 -18.46
C ARG A 263 -6.64 13.89 -19.81
N MET A 264 -7.45 12.99 -20.37
CA MET A 264 -7.22 12.42 -21.71
C MET A 264 -7.21 13.51 -22.78
N ALA A 265 -8.10 14.50 -22.70
CA ALA A 265 -8.13 15.63 -23.61
C ALA A 265 -6.84 16.46 -23.56
N ARG A 266 -6.36 16.80 -22.36
CA ARG A 266 -5.09 17.51 -22.16
C ARG A 266 -3.90 16.70 -22.68
N ALA A 267 -3.96 15.38 -22.61
CA ALA A 267 -2.94 14.47 -23.13
C ALA A 267 -3.06 14.20 -24.64
N GLY A 268 -4.08 14.71 -25.33
CA GLY A 268 -4.32 14.45 -26.75
C GLY A 268 -4.82 13.03 -27.06
N LEU A 269 -5.35 12.32 -26.06
CA LEU A 269 -5.77 10.92 -26.15
C LEU A 269 -7.28 10.73 -26.31
N SER A 270 -8.08 11.80 -26.45
CA SER A 270 -9.55 11.70 -26.56
C SER A 270 -10.07 10.84 -27.71
N LYS A 271 -9.30 10.70 -28.80
CA LYS A 271 -9.66 9.81 -29.92
C LYS A 271 -9.22 8.36 -29.68
N ARG A 272 -8.37 8.12 -28.68
CA ARG A 272 -7.69 6.86 -28.40
C ARG A 272 -8.32 6.12 -27.21
N VAL A 273 -8.87 6.86 -26.27
CA VAL A 273 -9.45 6.32 -25.03
C VAL A 273 -10.92 6.70 -24.98
N SER A 274 -11.79 5.69 -25.05
CA SER A 274 -13.21 5.84 -24.75
C SER A 274 -13.39 5.93 -23.24
N ILE A 275 -14.25 6.83 -22.78
CA ILE A 275 -14.61 6.94 -21.36
C ILE A 275 -16.04 6.43 -21.20
N ALA A 276 -16.20 5.41 -20.36
CA ALA A 276 -17.47 4.90 -19.89
C ALA A 276 -17.62 5.26 -18.41
N SER A 277 -18.86 5.47 -17.97
CA SER A 277 -19.14 5.80 -16.57
C SER A 277 -20.26 4.95 -16.00
N GLY A 278 -20.14 4.56 -14.74
CA GLY A 278 -21.16 3.84 -14.00
C GLY A 278 -20.63 3.31 -12.67
N ASP A 279 -21.50 2.71 -11.87
CA ASP A 279 -21.11 1.96 -10.68
C ASP A 279 -21.01 0.47 -11.03
N PHE A 280 -19.81 -0.11 -10.99
CA PHE A 280 -19.64 -1.53 -11.29
C PHE A 280 -20.41 -2.47 -10.35
N PHE A 281 -20.97 -1.97 -9.25
CA PHE A 281 -21.81 -2.73 -8.34
C PHE A 281 -23.29 -2.75 -8.73
N ALA A 282 -23.76 -1.74 -9.46
CA ALA A 282 -25.15 -1.53 -9.83
C ALA A 282 -25.38 -1.68 -11.34
N ASP A 283 -24.40 -1.28 -12.14
CA ASP A 283 -24.46 -1.19 -13.59
C ASP A 283 -23.70 -2.35 -14.25
N ALA A 284 -24.17 -2.76 -15.42
CA ALA A 284 -23.44 -3.69 -16.27
C ALA A 284 -22.24 -3.00 -16.91
N LEU A 285 -21.08 -3.67 -16.91
CA LEU A 285 -19.90 -3.19 -17.62
C LEU A 285 -20.06 -3.33 -19.14
N PRO A 286 -19.43 -2.46 -19.95
CA PRO A 286 -19.31 -2.65 -21.40
C PRO A 286 -18.73 -4.01 -21.79
N THR A 287 -19.18 -4.57 -22.92
CA THR A 287 -18.88 -5.95 -23.35
C THR A 287 -18.00 -6.04 -24.61
N ASP A 288 -17.39 -4.93 -25.01
CA ASP A 288 -16.55 -4.78 -26.20
C ASP A 288 -15.07 -5.15 -25.98
N ALA A 289 -14.64 -5.28 -24.74
CA ALA A 289 -13.26 -5.61 -24.36
C ALA A 289 -12.96 -7.11 -24.36
N ASP A 290 -11.78 -7.51 -24.86
CA ASP A 290 -11.25 -8.87 -24.73
C ASP A 290 -10.28 -9.05 -23.55
N ILE A 291 -9.88 -7.93 -22.93
CA ILE A 291 -9.17 -7.90 -21.66
C ILE A 291 -9.73 -6.82 -20.73
N ILE A 292 -9.90 -7.16 -19.44
CA ILE A 292 -10.25 -6.22 -18.38
C ILE A 292 -9.09 -6.11 -17.39
N SER A 293 -8.73 -4.90 -16.98
CA SER A 293 -7.83 -4.66 -15.85
C SER A 293 -8.57 -4.17 -14.61
N LEU A 294 -8.08 -4.62 -13.45
CA LEU A 294 -8.42 -4.16 -12.11
C LEU A 294 -7.11 -3.82 -11.40
N VAL A 295 -6.73 -2.54 -11.44
CA VAL A 295 -5.47 -2.05 -10.87
C VAL A 295 -5.76 -1.36 -9.54
N ARG A 296 -5.37 -2.01 -8.42
CA ARG A 296 -5.66 -1.54 -7.05
C ARG A 296 -7.15 -1.25 -6.78
N VAL A 297 -8.04 -2.13 -7.25
CA VAL A 297 -9.49 -1.98 -7.07
C VAL A 297 -10.00 -2.88 -5.95
N LEU A 298 -9.77 -4.18 -6.05
CA LEU A 298 -10.24 -5.19 -5.10
C LEU A 298 -9.62 -5.03 -3.72
N LEU A 299 -8.40 -4.47 -3.63
CA LEU A 299 -7.69 -4.20 -2.38
C LEU A 299 -8.51 -3.34 -1.40
N ASP A 300 -9.32 -2.42 -1.94
CA ASP A 300 -10.13 -1.46 -1.18
C ASP A 300 -11.50 -2.03 -0.75
N HIS A 301 -11.81 -3.25 -1.18
CA HIS A 301 -13.10 -3.89 -0.98
C HIS A 301 -13.00 -5.12 -0.08
N ASP A 302 -14.07 -5.41 0.66
CA ASP A 302 -14.22 -6.68 1.37
C ASP A 302 -14.42 -7.86 0.41
N ASP A 303 -14.41 -9.10 0.92
CA ASP A 303 -14.44 -10.29 0.07
C ASP A 303 -15.75 -10.44 -0.72
N ALA A 304 -16.89 -10.03 -0.14
CA ALA A 304 -18.18 -10.10 -0.82
C ALA A 304 -18.26 -9.09 -1.98
N SER A 305 -17.79 -7.87 -1.75
CA SER A 305 -17.73 -6.80 -2.73
C SER A 305 -16.73 -7.12 -3.83
N ALA A 306 -15.52 -7.58 -3.47
CA ALA A 306 -14.51 -8.02 -4.43
C ALA A 306 -15.04 -9.16 -5.32
N LEU A 307 -15.74 -10.15 -4.75
CA LEU A 307 -16.36 -11.22 -5.51
C LEU A 307 -17.43 -10.70 -6.48
N ARG A 308 -18.23 -9.71 -6.08
CA ARG A 308 -19.22 -9.07 -6.95
C ARG A 308 -18.56 -8.37 -8.15
N ILE A 309 -17.49 -7.61 -7.92
CA ILE A 309 -16.72 -6.94 -8.98
C ILE A 309 -16.15 -7.97 -9.96
N LEU A 310 -15.54 -9.04 -9.43
CA LEU A 310 -14.98 -10.11 -10.25
C LEU A 310 -16.06 -10.79 -11.11
N ARG A 311 -17.28 -10.99 -10.60
CA ARG A 311 -18.40 -11.54 -11.38
C ARG A 311 -18.86 -10.59 -12.50
N GLN A 312 -18.86 -9.29 -12.25
CA GLN A 312 -19.19 -8.30 -13.28
C GLN A 312 -18.15 -8.30 -14.40
N ALA A 313 -16.87 -8.33 -14.05
CA ALA A 313 -15.78 -8.47 -15.03
C ALA A 313 -15.87 -9.80 -15.81
N HIS A 314 -16.20 -10.90 -15.13
CA HIS A 314 -16.43 -12.20 -15.80
C HIS A 314 -17.61 -12.14 -16.77
N ALA A 315 -18.72 -11.52 -16.39
CA ALA A 315 -19.89 -11.40 -17.24
C ALA A 315 -19.63 -10.55 -18.50
N ALA A 316 -18.81 -9.52 -18.38
CA ALA A 316 -18.48 -8.59 -19.45
C ALA A 316 -17.47 -9.13 -20.48
N LEU A 317 -16.58 -10.02 -20.05
CA LEU A 317 -15.59 -10.63 -20.95
C LEU A 317 -16.23 -11.64 -21.92
N PRO A 318 -15.75 -11.75 -23.16
CA PRO A 318 -16.10 -12.85 -24.06
C PRO A 318 -15.46 -14.17 -23.58
N PRO A 319 -15.93 -15.35 -24.03
CA PRO A 319 -15.25 -16.62 -23.75
C PRO A 319 -13.77 -16.57 -24.16
N GLY A 320 -12.86 -16.98 -23.27
CA GLY A 320 -11.41 -16.85 -23.50
C GLY A 320 -10.83 -15.45 -23.26
N GLY A 321 -11.68 -14.47 -22.91
CA GLY A 321 -11.25 -13.14 -22.50
C GLY A 321 -10.40 -13.18 -21.22
N THR A 322 -9.52 -12.19 -21.06
CA THR A 322 -8.55 -12.16 -19.95
C THR A 322 -8.94 -11.14 -18.89
N LEU A 323 -8.82 -11.51 -17.62
CA LEU A 323 -8.79 -10.58 -16.50
C LEU A 323 -7.35 -10.39 -16.01
N LEU A 324 -6.96 -9.14 -15.82
CA LEU A 324 -5.69 -8.70 -15.26
C LEU A 324 -5.93 -8.04 -13.91
N VAL A 325 -5.45 -8.63 -12.82
CA VAL A 325 -5.55 -8.06 -11.47
C VAL A 325 -4.15 -7.65 -11.02
N ALA A 326 -3.97 -6.37 -10.67
CA ALA A 326 -2.67 -5.83 -10.27
C ALA A 326 -2.77 -5.07 -8.94
N GLU A 327 -2.30 -5.69 -7.86
CA GLU A 327 -2.49 -5.20 -6.49
C GLU A 327 -1.36 -5.64 -5.56
N THR A 328 -1.35 -5.10 -4.34
CA THR A 328 -0.51 -5.62 -3.26
C THR A 328 -1.17 -6.83 -2.61
N LEU A 329 -0.49 -7.97 -2.64
CA LEU A 329 -0.89 -9.26 -2.10
C LEU A 329 -0.06 -9.62 -0.87
N SER A 330 -0.70 -10.22 0.14
CA SER A 330 -0.04 -10.70 1.35
C SER A 330 0.68 -12.04 1.14
N GLY A 331 1.67 -12.32 2.00
CA GLY A 331 2.43 -13.56 1.95
C GLY A 331 3.37 -13.71 0.76
N VAL A 332 3.61 -12.64 -0.01
CA VAL A 332 4.60 -12.62 -1.09
C VAL A 332 5.98 -12.37 -0.51
N ARG A 333 6.90 -13.32 -0.74
CA ARG A 333 8.25 -13.26 -0.19
C ARG A 333 8.99 -12.01 -0.66
N GLY A 334 9.52 -11.24 0.29
CA GLY A 334 10.23 -10.00 0.05
C GLY A 334 9.32 -8.77 -0.03
N ALA A 335 8.00 -8.93 0.08
CA ALA A 335 7.03 -7.84 0.08
C ALA A 335 6.20 -7.74 1.36
N GLU A 336 6.44 -8.61 2.34
CA GLU A 336 5.61 -8.78 3.55
C GLU A 336 5.52 -7.51 4.39
N THR A 337 6.58 -6.69 4.42
CA THR A 337 6.56 -5.42 5.17
C THR A 337 5.62 -4.39 4.55
N ILE A 338 5.47 -4.39 3.23
CA ILE A 338 4.54 -3.49 2.55
C ILE A 338 3.13 -4.05 2.61
N SER A 339 2.94 -5.34 2.31
CA SER A 339 1.60 -5.94 2.30
C SER A 339 1.00 -6.06 3.70
N ASP A 340 1.73 -6.65 4.65
CA ASP A 340 1.15 -7.13 5.91
C ASP A 340 1.29 -6.08 7.02
N ALA A 341 2.44 -5.39 7.08
CA ALA A 341 2.67 -4.38 8.11
C ALA A 341 2.11 -3.01 7.71
N TYR A 342 2.40 -2.52 6.49
CA TYR A 342 1.91 -1.22 6.04
C TYR A 342 0.45 -1.28 5.59
N PHE A 343 0.13 -1.97 4.50
CA PHE A 343 -1.24 -2.00 3.95
C PHE A 343 -2.24 -2.70 4.89
N GLY A 344 -1.80 -3.63 5.72
CA GLY A 344 -2.64 -4.25 6.75
C GLY A 344 -3.23 -3.24 7.75
N PHE A 345 -2.44 -2.25 8.18
CA PHE A 345 -2.93 -1.19 9.08
C PHE A 345 -3.55 -0.02 8.31
N TYR A 346 -3.01 0.33 7.15
CA TYR A 346 -3.50 1.44 6.33
C TYR A 346 -4.96 1.21 5.89
N LEU A 347 -5.26 0.03 5.35
CA LEU A 347 -6.62 -0.30 4.90
C LEU A 347 -7.59 -0.46 6.08
N MET A 348 -7.10 -0.93 7.24
CA MET A 348 -7.87 -0.94 8.48
C MET A 348 -8.23 0.47 8.92
N ALA A 349 -7.27 1.40 8.94
CA ALA A 349 -7.54 2.81 9.23
C ALA A 349 -8.44 3.46 8.17
N MET A 350 -8.36 3.05 6.91
CA MET A 350 -9.30 3.51 5.87
C MET A 350 -10.73 2.99 6.12
N GLY A 351 -10.91 1.96 6.95
CA GLY A 351 -12.20 1.38 7.30
C GLY A 351 -12.73 0.37 6.28
N LYS A 352 -12.03 0.15 5.16
CA LYS A 352 -12.40 -0.79 4.10
C LYS A 352 -11.18 -1.43 3.47
N GLY A 353 -11.39 -2.61 2.88
CA GLY A 353 -10.35 -3.34 2.16
C GLY A 353 -9.43 -4.15 3.07
N ARG A 354 -8.60 -4.98 2.44
CA ARG A 354 -7.54 -5.77 3.12
C ARG A 354 -6.55 -6.33 2.11
N PRO A 355 -5.27 -6.52 2.48
CA PRO A 355 -4.34 -7.27 1.65
C PRO A 355 -4.75 -8.75 1.65
N ARG A 356 -4.96 -9.32 0.46
CA ARG A 356 -5.28 -10.75 0.29
C ARG A 356 -4.05 -11.53 -0.11
N SER A 357 -3.95 -12.75 0.38
CA SER A 357 -2.89 -13.65 -0.08
C SER A 357 -3.17 -14.12 -1.50
N VAL A 358 -2.14 -14.60 -2.19
CA VAL A 358 -2.28 -15.18 -3.53
C VAL A 358 -3.35 -16.29 -3.55
N GLY A 359 -3.37 -17.14 -2.53
CA GLY A 359 -4.36 -18.23 -2.42
C GLY A 359 -5.79 -17.75 -2.20
N GLU A 360 -5.99 -16.71 -1.40
CA GLU A 360 -7.31 -16.10 -1.21
C GLU A 360 -7.82 -15.43 -2.49
N MET A 361 -6.96 -14.70 -3.20
CA MET A 361 -7.32 -14.08 -4.48
C MET A 361 -7.65 -15.13 -5.54
N GLN A 362 -6.85 -16.20 -5.63
CA GLN A 362 -7.14 -17.34 -6.52
C GLN A 362 -8.51 -17.99 -6.21
N LYS A 363 -8.86 -18.11 -4.93
CA LYS A 363 -10.16 -18.64 -4.51
C LYS A 363 -11.31 -17.74 -4.95
N LEU A 364 -11.20 -16.42 -4.76
CA LEU A 364 -12.22 -15.47 -5.21
C LEU A 364 -12.39 -15.49 -6.73
N LEU A 365 -11.28 -15.49 -7.48
CA LEU A 365 -11.30 -15.59 -8.94
C LEU A 365 -12.00 -16.88 -9.42
N THR A 366 -11.70 -18.01 -8.77
CA THR A 366 -12.36 -19.29 -9.08
C THR A 366 -13.87 -19.22 -8.79
N GLN A 367 -14.26 -18.64 -7.66
CA GLN A 367 -15.67 -18.45 -7.29
C GLN A 367 -16.43 -17.50 -8.21
N ALA A 368 -15.74 -16.55 -8.84
CA ALA A 368 -16.30 -15.65 -9.84
C ALA A 368 -16.46 -16.32 -11.22
N GLY A 369 -15.90 -17.52 -11.42
CA GLY A 369 -16.00 -18.29 -12.66
C GLY A 369 -14.75 -18.28 -13.53
N PHE A 370 -13.69 -17.59 -13.11
CA PHE A 370 -12.43 -17.57 -13.86
C PHE A 370 -11.63 -18.87 -13.72
N ARG A 371 -10.81 -19.13 -14.73
CA ARG A 371 -9.90 -20.29 -14.84
C ARG A 371 -8.49 -19.84 -15.20
N ASP A 372 -7.56 -20.79 -15.24
CA ASP A 372 -6.16 -20.55 -15.63
C ASP A 372 -5.49 -19.39 -14.86
N ILE A 373 -5.74 -19.34 -13.55
CA ILE A 373 -5.30 -18.26 -12.68
C ILE A 373 -3.80 -18.38 -12.40
N ARG A 374 -3.02 -17.40 -12.85
CA ARG A 374 -1.56 -17.42 -12.75
C ARG A 374 -1.03 -16.13 -12.16
N LEU A 375 -0.23 -16.25 -11.11
CA LEU A 375 0.64 -15.17 -10.63
C LEU A 375 1.77 -14.96 -11.65
N LYS A 376 1.91 -13.73 -12.12
CA LYS A 376 2.98 -13.27 -13.01
C LYS A 376 4.06 -12.60 -12.18
N ARG A 377 5.30 -12.71 -12.67
CA ARG A 377 6.44 -12.04 -12.06
C ARG A 377 6.43 -10.57 -12.46
N THR A 378 6.46 -9.69 -11.47
CA THR A 378 6.71 -8.25 -11.64
C THR A 378 8.17 -7.94 -11.30
N ARG A 379 8.70 -6.83 -11.81
CA ARG A 379 10.10 -6.43 -11.55
C ARG A 379 10.27 -6.00 -10.10
N ARG A 380 9.25 -5.38 -9.53
CA ARG A 380 9.23 -4.81 -8.17
C ARG A 380 8.01 -5.35 -7.43
N PRO A 381 8.07 -6.59 -6.92
CA PRO A 381 6.97 -7.18 -6.14
C PRO A 381 6.56 -6.35 -4.92
N LEU A 382 7.38 -5.42 -4.45
CA LEU A 382 7.00 -4.51 -3.37
C LEU A 382 5.91 -3.49 -3.76
N LEU A 383 5.81 -3.15 -5.05
CA LEU A 383 4.86 -2.15 -5.55
C LEU A 383 3.55 -2.77 -6.03
N THR A 384 3.65 -3.90 -6.73
CA THR A 384 2.47 -4.60 -7.25
C THR A 384 2.82 -6.05 -7.57
N GLN A 385 1.84 -6.94 -7.40
CA GLN A 385 1.85 -8.26 -8.00
C GLN A 385 0.71 -8.39 -9.00
N LEU A 386 0.97 -9.22 -10.02
CA LEU A 386 0.12 -9.32 -11.19
C LEU A 386 -0.46 -10.72 -11.29
N ILE A 387 -1.78 -10.83 -11.38
CA ILE A 387 -2.48 -12.08 -11.63
C ILE A 387 -3.22 -11.97 -12.96
N THR A 388 -3.14 -13.04 -13.76
CA THR A 388 -3.98 -13.21 -14.95
C THR A 388 -4.96 -14.35 -14.72
N ALA A 389 -6.19 -14.20 -15.18
CA ALA A 389 -7.18 -15.27 -15.22
C ALA A 389 -7.99 -15.20 -16.53
N HIS A 390 -8.63 -16.30 -16.94
CA HIS A 390 -9.38 -16.38 -18.19
C HIS A 390 -10.84 -16.74 -17.91
N ARG A 391 -11.74 -16.20 -18.73
CA ARG A 391 -13.17 -16.52 -18.69
C ARG A 391 -13.48 -17.89 -19.27
#